data_AF-A0A966XW43-F1
#
_entry.id   AF-A0A966XW43-F1
#
_cell.length_a   1.000
_cell.length_b   1.000
_cell.length_c   1.000
_cell.angle_alpha   90.00
_cell.angle_beta   90.00
_cell.angle_gamma   90.00
#
_symmetry.space_group_name_H-M   'P 1'
#
loop_
_entity.id
_entity.type
_entity.pdbx_description
1 polymer ?
#
loop_
_entity_poly.entity_id
_entity_poly.type
_entity_poly.pdbx_seq_one_letter_code
_entity_poly.pdbx_strand_id
1 'polypeptide(L)'
;GAQSSGANIVSFNARAFESYGKTERQGENAPVGQRAAFAYTTALNHLLDKGSRNRVQVGDASTVFWADGASSFDGEFTLADFFGETKDDPDRGVRAVQALHQALATGRLPVGERDVTFFVLGLAPNAARISIRFWLQARLADLAPRILRHFDDLRVVRRFDSDPLAPSLFRLLSGLALQGKLDNVPPRLAGEWMRAILEGQPYPATLLNAAVMRCKAEQEVTYMRAAVLKAWLNRDHRRRHTDTGSTDQHFKERLDVDQTDTPYRLGRLFAVLEQIQRQAMPGINATIRDRYYSAASTTPVAVFTTLLRLKNAHLKKLSEGQTVWFERLIGEVLAPLQDFPRQLTLPQQGRFALGYYHQRQDFFTRKDSDTPTNNTQEE
;
A
#
# COMPACT_ATOMS: atom_id res chain seq x y z
N GLY A 1 -3.79 25.67 -7.01
CA GLY A 1 -4.63 25.22 -5.89
C GLY A 1 -5.06 26.41 -5.05
N ALA A 2 -4.09 27.15 -4.51
CA ALA A 2 -4.29 28.50 -3.99
C ALA A 2 -4.49 29.54 -5.13
N GLN A 3 -4.93 30.76 -4.79
CA GLN A 3 -4.99 31.89 -5.71
C GLN A 3 -3.61 32.20 -6.31
N SER A 4 -3.58 32.78 -7.50
CA SER A 4 -2.34 33.19 -8.18
C SER A 4 -1.53 34.23 -7.39
N SER A 5 -2.20 35.01 -6.52
CA SER A 5 -1.58 35.95 -5.58
C SER A 5 -0.98 35.30 -4.32
N GLY A 6 -1.03 33.97 -4.21
CA GLY A 6 -0.60 33.21 -3.03
C GLY A 6 -1.75 32.91 -2.06
N ALA A 7 -1.43 32.21 -0.97
CA ALA A 7 -2.37 31.92 0.11
C ALA A 7 -1.70 32.04 1.48
N ASN A 8 -2.50 32.44 2.46
CA ASN A 8 -2.01 32.68 3.81
C ASN A 8 -2.02 31.39 4.64
N ILE A 9 -0.94 31.15 5.38
CA ILE A 9 -0.85 30.08 6.40
C ILE A 9 -1.59 30.51 7.67
N VAL A 10 -1.39 31.77 8.09
CA VAL A 10 -2.08 32.38 9.24
C VAL A 10 -2.91 33.54 8.70
N SER A 11 -4.24 33.46 8.83
CA SER A 11 -5.14 34.56 8.47
C SER A 11 -6.48 34.43 9.19
N PHE A 12 -7.14 35.56 9.42
CA PHE A 12 -8.49 35.65 9.97
C PHE A 12 -9.35 36.40 8.94
N ASN A 13 -10.50 35.84 8.58
CA ASN A 13 -11.33 36.31 7.46
C ASN A 13 -12.75 36.71 7.88
N ALA A 14 -13.08 36.62 9.17
CA ALA A 14 -14.36 37.04 9.72
C ALA A 14 -14.16 37.54 11.14
N ARG A 15 -15.00 38.49 11.53
CA ARG A 15 -15.00 39.14 12.86
C ARG A 15 -15.12 38.14 14.02
N ALA A 16 -15.84 37.05 13.82
CA ALA A 16 -15.99 35.98 14.82
C ALA A 16 -14.66 35.29 15.19
N PHE A 17 -13.62 35.44 14.37
CA PHE A 17 -12.29 34.87 14.62
C PHE A 17 -11.29 35.89 15.16
N GLU A 18 -11.74 37.12 15.43
CA GLU A 18 -10.93 38.19 15.98
C GLU A 18 -11.00 38.23 17.50
N SER A 19 -9.88 38.51 18.16
CA SER A 19 -9.78 38.54 19.63
C SER A 19 -8.98 39.77 20.08
N TYR A 20 -8.95 40.03 21.39
CA TYR A 20 -8.15 41.11 21.98
C TYR A 20 -8.43 42.53 21.41
N GLY A 21 -9.66 42.79 20.95
CA GLY A 21 -10.06 44.11 20.41
C GLY A 21 -9.46 44.47 19.04
N LYS A 22 -8.84 43.53 18.35
CA LYS A 22 -8.16 43.74 17.06
C LYS A 22 -9.11 43.53 15.88
N THR A 23 -10.17 44.32 15.85
CA THR A 23 -11.25 44.24 14.84
C THR A 23 -10.79 44.73 13.48
N GLU A 24 -11.06 43.97 12.41
CA GLU A 24 -10.70 44.25 11.01
C GLU A 24 -9.18 44.33 10.74
N ARG A 25 -8.36 43.71 11.60
CA ARG A 25 -6.89 43.77 11.52
C ARG A 25 -6.20 42.52 10.96
N GLN A 26 -6.94 41.72 10.19
CA GLN A 26 -6.45 40.68 9.25
C GLN A 26 -5.23 39.81 9.65
N GLY A 27 -5.06 39.41 10.91
CA GLY A 27 -3.84 38.66 11.30
C GLY A 27 -3.26 39.04 12.65
N GLU A 28 -3.54 40.25 13.13
CA GLU A 28 -2.93 40.78 14.36
C GLU A 28 -3.28 39.99 15.64
N ASN A 29 -4.26 39.08 15.59
CA ASN A 29 -4.54 38.13 16.68
C ASN A 29 -3.39 37.13 16.90
N ALA A 30 -2.55 36.91 15.88
CA ALA A 30 -1.37 36.06 15.92
C ALA A 30 -0.22 36.78 15.19
N PRO A 31 0.35 37.85 15.79
CA PRO A 31 1.36 38.65 15.12
C PRO A 31 2.64 37.84 14.93
N VAL A 32 3.20 37.90 13.71
CA VAL A 32 4.50 37.32 13.38
C VAL A 32 5.45 38.46 13.04
N GLY A 33 6.64 38.47 13.62
CA GLY A 33 7.63 39.50 13.34
C GLY A 33 8.05 39.49 11.86
N GLN A 34 8.28 40.67 11.27
CA GLN A 34 8.59 40.81 9.85
C GLN A 34 9.75 39.91 9.38
N ARG A 35 10.81 39.81 10.18
CA ARG A 35 11.96 38.93 9.90
C ARG A 35 11.56 37.46 9.85
N ALA A 36 10.74 36.99 10.80
CA ALA A 36 10.26 35.61 10.82
C ALA A 36 9.33 35.34 9.64
N ALA A 37 8.41 36.26 9.34
CA ALA A 37 7.52 36.20 8.19
C ALA A 37 8.28 36.09 6.87
N PHE A 38 9.28 36.94 6.66
CA PHE A 38 10.16 36.87 5.50
C PHE A 38 10.91 35.54 5.41
N ALA A 39 11.48 35.06 6.52
CA ALA A 39 12.28 33.84 6.54
C ALA A 39 11.45 32.58 6.19
N TYR A 40 10.31 32.35 6.86
CA TYR A 40 9.54 31.14 6.60
C TYR A 40 8.86 31.17 5.22
N THR A 41 8.43 32.34 4.75
CA THR A 41 7.83 32.46 3.41
C THR A 41 8.86 32.20 2.31
N THR A 42 10.05 32.77 2.42
CA THR A 42 11.15 32.53 1.47
C THR A 42 11.56 31.06 1.44
N ALA A 43 11.79 30.46 2.61
CA ALA A 43 12.16 29.05 2.71
C ALA A 43 11.07 28.13 2.13
N LEU A 44 9.81 28.37 2.47
CA LEU A 44 8.71 27.53 2.01
C LEU A 44 8.48 27.67 0.50
N ASN A 45 8.56 28.87 -0.05
CA ASN A 45 8.45 29.10 -1.50
C ASN A 45 9.58 28.39 -2.26
N HIS A 46 10.81 28.41 -1.73
CA HIS A 46 11.93 27.67 -2.31
C HIS A 46 11.67 26.16 -2.31
N LEU A 47 11.22 25.60 -1.19
CA LEU A 47 10.89 24.17 -1.11
C LEU A 47 9.71 23.78 -2.01
N LEU A 48 8.72 24.68 -2.17
CA LEU A 48 7.55 24.46 -3.00
C LEU A 48 7.79 24.67 -4.50
N ASP A 49 8.97 25.16 -4.89
CA ASP A 49 9.26 25.52 -6.27
C ASP A 49 9.17 24.33 -7.23
N LYS A 50 8.89 24.64 -8.50
CA LYS A 50 8.75 23.61 -9.53
C LYS A 50 10.09 22.95 -9.78
N GLY A 51 10.16 21.63 -9.60
CA GLY A 51 11.40 20.86 -9.75
C GLY A 51 12.23 20.75 -8.48
N SER A 52 11.77 21.33 -7.36
CA SER A 52 12.35 21.06 -6.05
C SER A 52 12.39 19.55 -5.77
N ARG A 53 13.58 19.04 -5.44
CA ARG A 53 13.78 17.65 -4.99
C ARG A 53 13.18 17.39 -3.60
N ASN A 54 12.94 18.46 -2.85
CA ASN A 54 12.49 18.43 -1.47
C ASN A 54 10.97 18.59 -1.35
N ARG A 55 10.27 18.21 -2.42
CA ARG A 55 8.82 18.29 -2.58
C ARG A 55 8.28 17.03 -3.24
N VAL A 56 7.16 16.54 -2.71
CA VAL A 56 6.37 15.46 -3.31
C VAL A 56 4.88 15.77 -3.22
N GLN A 57 4.13 15.48 -4.28
CA GLN A 57 2.68 15.57 -4.26
C GLN A 57 2.09 14.25 -3.76
N VAL A 58 1.31 14.29 -2.68
CA VAL A 58 0.69 13.11 -2.07
C VAL A 58 -0.81 13.35 -1.96
N GLY A 59 -1.55 12.77 -2.89
CA GLY A 59 -2.98 13.08 -3.06
C GLY A 59 -3.19 14.55 -3.39
N ASP A 60 -4.04 15.23 -2.63
CA ASP A 60 -4.34 16.66 -2.78
C ASP A 60 -3.31 17.59 -2.09
N ALA A 61 -2.40 17.04 -1.28
CA ALA A 61 -1.44 17.80 -0.49
C ALA A 61 -0.06 17.86 -1.15
N SER A 62 0.55 19.05 -1.15
CA SER A 62 1.97 19.23 -1.42
C SER A 62 2.75 19.01 -0.13
N THR A 63 3.61 18.01 -0.11
CA THR A 63 4.46 17.68 1.05
C THR A 63 5.88 18.16 0.77
N VAL A 64 6.41 19.02 1.64
CA VAL A 64 7.81 19.45 1.63
C VAL A 64 8.55 18.84 2.80
N PHE A 65 9.87 18.69 2.66
CA PHE A 65 10.70 18.10 3.70
C PHE A 65 12.11 18.70 3.67
N TRP A 66 12.78 18.74 4.82
CA TRP A 66 14.14 19.24 4.95
C TRP A 66 14.80 18.68 6.21
N ALA A 67 16.11 18.88 6.34
CA ALA A 67 16.90 18.50 7.49
C ALA A 67 17.55 19.72 8.16
N ASP A 68 17.88 19.64 9.45
CA ASP A 68 18.70 20.65 10.15
C ASP A 68 20.21 20.46 9.96
N GLY A 69 20.63 19.47 9.17
CA GLY A 69 22.02 19.19 8.84
C GLY A 69 22.15 18.40 7.54
N ALA A 70 23.38 18.26 7.06
CA ALA A 70 23.66 17.46 5.87
C ALA A 70 23.25 16.00 6.09
N SER A 71 22.55 15.42 5.12
CA SER A 71 22.14 14.02 5.19
C SER A 71 22.11 13.37 3.81
N SER A 72 22.25 12.05 3.79
CA SER A 72 22.05 11.22 2.59
C SER A 72 20.65 11.42 1.99
N PHE A 73 19.66 11.76 2.82
CA PHE A 73 18.27 12.04 2.46
C PHE A 73 18.05 13.43 1.82
N ASP A 74 19.06 14.30 1.83
CA ASP A 74 19.07 15.62 1.18
C ASP A 74 20.08 15.67 0.01
N GLY A 75 20.60 14.50 -0.41
CA GLY A 75 21.63 14.37 -1.44
C GLY A 75 21.34 13.26 -2.44
N GLU A 76 21.65 12.02 -2.06
CA GLU A 76 21.63 10.85 -2.96
C GLU A 76 20.20 10.36 -3.24
N PHE A 77 19.35 10.35 -2.22
CA PHE A 77 17.92 10.03 -2.33
C PHE A 77 17.12 10.93 -1.40
N THR A 78 15.82 11.07 -1.63
CA THR A 78 14.91 12.02 -0.96
C THR A 78 13.59 11.34 -0.63
N LEU A 79 12.75 11.95 0.22
CA LEU A 79 11.39 11.43 0.44
C LEU A 79 10.55 11.40 -0.85
N ALA A 80 10.84 12.26 -1.81
CA ALA A 80 10.20 12.23 -3.13
C ALA A 80 10.50 10.94 -3.89
N ASP A 81 11.68 10.34 -3.71
CA ASP A 81 12.07 9.09 -4.36
C ASP A 81 11.29 7.88 -3.80
N PHE A 82 10.87 7.93 -2.54
CA PHE A 82 10.08 6.87 -1.90
C PHE A 82 8.57 7.01 -2.16
N PHE A 83 8.05 8.25 -2.11
CA PHE A 83 6.60 8.49 -2.14
C PHE A 83 6.07 8.98 -3.48
N GLY A 84 6.92 9.56 -4.33
CA GLY A 84 6.56 10.13 -5.62
C GLY A 84 6.65 9.13 -6.78
N GLU A 85 6.41 9.62 -7.99
CA GLU A 85 6.69 8.89 -9.22
C GLU A 85 7.33 9.84 -10.24
N THR A 86 8.51 9.46 -10.73
CA THR A 86 9.24 10.17 -11.78
C THR A 86 9.06 9.41 -13.10
N LYS A 87 8.55 10.09 -14.14
CA LYS A 87 8.35 9.48 -15.45
C LYS A 87 9.67 9.12 -16.16
N ASP A 88 10.71 9.88 -15.88
CA ASP A 88 12.00 9.75 -16.56
C ASP A 88 12.85 8.60 -16.02
N ASP A 89 12.58 8.14 -14.79
CA ASP A 89 13.33 7.09 -14.13
C ASP A 89 12.41 6.27 -13.18
N PRO A 90 11.74 5.22 -13.70
CA PRO A 90 10.80 4.40 -12.94
C PRO A 90 11.42 3.59 -11.80
N ASP A 91 12.72 3.27 -11.89
CA ASP A 91 13.43 2.40 -10.93
C ASP A 91 14.14 3.20 -9.83
N ARG A 92 14.08 4.53 -9.88
CA ARG A 92 14.70 5.42 -8.91
C ARG A 92 14.30 5.11 -7.47
N GLY A 93 12.99 4.89 -7.24
CA GLY A 93 12.48 4.53 -5.91
C GLY A 93 12.99 3.16 -5.43
N VAL A 94 13.16 2.20 -6.34
CA VAL A 94 13.73 0.88 -6.01
C VAL A 94 15.17 1.03 -5.56
N ARG A 95 15.99 1.80 -6.29
CA ARG A 95 17.37 2.08 -5.89
C ARG A 95 17.45 2.82 -4.55
N ALA A 96 16.57 3.79 -4.31
CA ALA A 96 16.51 4.50 -3.03
C ALA A 96 16.20 3.55 -1.86
N VAL A 97 15.25 2.61 -2.03
CA VAL A 97 14.94 1.61 -1.00
C VAL A 97 16.09 0.64 -0.77
N GLN A 98 16.76 0.20 -1.84
CA GLN A 98 17.93 -0.67 -1.74
C GLN A 98 19.10 0.03 -1.02
N ALA A 99 19.39 1.29 -1.37
CA ALA A 99 20.42 2.09 -0.72
C ALA A 99 20.11 2.27 0.78
N LEU A 100 18.87 2.61 1.12
CA LEU A 100 18.44 2.75 2.52
C LEU A 100 18.57 1.43 3.29
N HIS A 101 18.22 0.30 2.66
CA HIS A 101 18.36 -1.03 3.25
C HIS A 101 19.83 -1.38 3.50
N GLN A 102 20.72 -1.11 2.53
CA GLN A 102 22.15 -1.33 2.68
C GLN A 102 22.77 -0.43 3.76
N ALA A 103 22.38 0.84 3.82
CA ALA A 103 22.85 1.79 4.82
C ALA A 103 22.49 1.34 6.25
N LEU A 104 21.26 0.86 6.46
CA LEU A 104 20.82 0.34 7.75
C LEU A 104 21.45 -1.02 8.10
N ALA A 105 21.59 -1.94 7.14
CA ALA A 105 22.19 -3.26 7.37
C ALA A 105 23.69 -3.18 7.71
N THR A 106 24.42 -2.23 7.12
CA THR A 106 25.85 -2.02 7.38
C THR A 106 26.12 -1.11 8.59
N GLY A 107 25.06 -0.59 9.24
CA GLY A 107 25.16 0.41 10.31
C GLY A 107 25.68 1.78 9.85
N ARG A 108 25.87 1.97 8.54
CA ARG A 108 26.42 3.18 7.89
C ARG A 108 25.35 4.24 7.61
N LEU A 109 24.46 4.52 8.55
CA LEU A 109 24.03 5.92 8.66
C LEU A 109 25.27 6.66 9.15
N PRO A 110 25.85 7.60 8.39
CA PRO A 110 27.05 8.32 8.81
C PRO A 110 26.86 8.83 10.23
N VAL A 111 27.89 8.73 11.08
CA VAL A 111 27.77 8.94 12.54
C VAL A 111 27.16 10.31 12.88
N GLY A 112 27.33 11.32 12.02
CA GLY A 112 26.70 12.64 12.14
C GLY A 112 25.27 12.77 11.59
N GLU A 113 24.78 11.81 10.81
CA GLU A 113 23.44 11.84 10.19
C GLU A 113 22.36 11.23 11.08
N ARG A 114 22.73 10.44 12.09
CA ARG A 114 21.75 9.78 12.98
C ARG A 114 20.97 10.78 13.83
N ASP A 115 21.65 11.84 14.27
CA ASP A 115 21.08 12.91 15.09
C ASP A 115 20.45 14.04 14.26
N VAL A 116 20.58 13.99 12.92
CA VAL A 116 19.92 14.94 12.03
C VAL A 116 18.41 14.82 12.18
N THR A 117 17.78 15.96 12.44
CA THR A 117 16.34 16.06 12.54
C THR A 117 15.76 16.31 11.15
N PHE A 118 14.89 15.40 10.73
CA PHE A 118 14.07 15.56 9.54
C PHE A 118 12.73 16.21 9.89
N PHE A 119 12.35 17.16 9.05
CA PHE A 119 11.09 17.87 9.10
C PHE A 119 10.27 17.52 7.87
N VAL A 120 8.98 17.23 8.05
CA VAL A 120 8.05 16.95 6.96
C VAL A 120 6.77 17.75 7.19
N LEU A 121 6.38 18.55 6.20
CA LEU A 121 5.22 19.42 6.26
C LEU A 121 4.28 19.12 5.08
N GLY A 122 3.08 18.64 5.40
CA GLY A 122 2.02 18.41 4.42
C GLY A 122 1.08 19.61 4.32
N LEU A 123 0.98 20.23 3.15
CA LEU A 123 0.17 21.41 2.88
C LEU A 123 -0.95 21.10 1.89
N ALA A 124 -2.20 21.30 2.30
CA ALA A 124 -3.33 21.20 1.40
C ALA A 124 -3.86 22.60 1.04
N PRO A 125 -4.04 22.89 -0.27
CA PRO A 125 -4.58 24.16 -0.69
C PRO A 125 -6.07 24.27 -0.35
N ASN A 126 -6.48 25.41 0.20
CA ASN A 126 -7.87 25.86 0.26
C ASN A 126 -7.92 27.24 -0.42
N ALA A 127 -9.05 27.60 -1.05
CA ALA A 127 -9.21 28.79 -1.89
C ALA A 127 -8.73 30.09 -1.23
N ALA A 128 -8.78 30.21 0.10
CA ALA A 128 -8.33 31.38 0.84
C ALA A 128 -7.15 31.13 1.80
N ARG A 129 -6.77 29.86 2.06
CA ARG A 129 -5.82 29.49 3.13
C ARG A 129 -5.04 28.24 2.79
N ILE A 130 -3.83 28.12 3.33
CA ILE A 130 -3.08 26.87 3.33
C ILE A 130 -3.41 26.10 4.61
N SER A 131 -3.90 24.87 4.47
CA SER A 131 -4.15 23.98 5.60
C SER A 131 -2.94 23.09 5.85
N ILE A 132 -2.40 23.12 7.07
CA ILE A 132 -1.39 22.15 7.51
C ILE A 132 -2.08 20.82 7.80
N ARG A 133 -1.85 19.81 6.96
CA ARG A 133 -2.42 18.46 7.10
C ARG A 133 -1.71 17.67 8.18
N PHE A 134 -0.38 17.75 8.19
CA PHE A 134 0.47 17.14 9.19
C PHE A 134 1.82 17.87 9.25
N TRP A 135 2.43 17.81 10.42
CA TRP A 135 3.77 18.27 10.71
C TRP A 135 4.48 17.14 11.44
N LEU A 136 5.64 16.74 10.94
CA LEU A 136 6.47 15.72 11.55
C LEU A 136 7.86 16.29 11.78
N GLN A 137 8.38 16.00 12.96
CA GLN A 137 9.77 16.19 13.33
C GLN A 137 10.28 14.86 13.90
N ALA A 138 11.27 14.26 13.25
CA ALA A 138 11.84 12.98 13.68
C ALA A 138 13.31 12.91 13.33
N ARG A 139 14.10 12.22 14.17
CA ARG A 139 15.50 11.94 13.84
C ARG A 139 15.58 10.97 12.69
N LEU A 140 16.61 11.10 11.87
CA LEU A 140 16.81 10.19 10.75
C LEU A 140 16.94 8.73 11.20
N ALA A 141 17.58 8.51 12.35
CA ALA A 141 17.70 7.20 12.98
C ALA A 141 16.35 6.52 13.27
N ASP A 142 15.30 7.30 13.53
CA ASP A 142 13.94 6.80 13.76
C ASP A 142 13.15 6.66 12.46
N LEU A 143 13.36 7.60 11.53
CA LEU A 143 12.60 7.69 10.29
C LEU A 143 12.96 6.57 9.31
N ALA A 144 14.25 6.34 9.10
CA ALA A 144 14.75 5.38 8.12
C ALA A 144 14.22 3.94 8.35
N PRO A 145 14.26 3.38 9.58
CA PRO A 145 13.69 2.06 9.84
C PRO A 145 12.18 1.97 9.59
N ARG A 146 11.44 3.05 9.84
CA ARG A 146 9.98 3.10 9.63
C ARG A 146 9.63 3.07 8.13
N ILE A 147 10.40 3.77 7.31
CA ILE A 147 10.28 3.76 5.85
C ILE A 147 10.62 2.36 5.31
N LEU A 148 11.73 1.76 5.73
CA LEU A 148 12.07 0.40 5.30
C LEU A 148 11.01 -0.61 5.70
N ARG A 149 10.52 -0.53 6.94
CA ARG A 149 9.46 -1.42 7.43
C ARG A 149 8.22 -1.37 6.53
N HIS A 150 7.85 -0.19 6.03
CA HIS A 150 6.74 -0.04 5.08
C HIS A 150 6.99 -0.83 3.79
N PHE A 151 8.18 -0.73 3.20
CA PHE A 151 8.51 -1.47 1.98
C PHE A 151 8.64 -2.98 2.20
N ASP A 152 9.20 -3.41 3.33
CA ASP A 152 9.26 -4.83 3.70
C ASP A 152 7.84 -5.41 3.86
N ASP A 153 6.94 -4.66 4.50
CA ASP A 153 5.55 -5.02 4.68
C ASP A 153 4.80 -5.19 3.35
N LEU A 154 5.15 -4.39 2.33
CA LEU A 154 4.55 -4.43 0.99
C LEU A 154 5.04 -5.59 0.12
N ARG A 155 6.19 -6.20 0.42
CA ARG A 155 6.76 -7.26 -0.43
C ARG A 155 5.78 -8.40 -0.60
N VAL A 156 5.41 -8.71 -1.82
CA VAL A 156 4.51 -9.83 -2.13
C VAL A 156 4.94 -10.42 -3.46
N VAL A 157 4.63 -11.69 -3.70
CA VAL A 157 4.91 -12.34 -4.97
C VAL A 157 4.38 -11.49 -6.13
N ARG A 158 5.29 -11.14 -7.04
CA ARG A 158 4.97 -10.35 -8.23
C ARG A 158 4.07 -11.17 -9.15
N ARG A 159 3.15 -10.49 -9.84
CA ARG A 159 2.31 -11.11 -10.88
C ARG A 159 3.04 -11.12 -12.22
N PHE A 160 3.82 -10.06 -12.48
CA PHE A 160 4.62 -9.90 -13.69
C PHE A 160 6.03 -9.43 -13.33
N ASP A 161 7.01 -9.71 -14.17
CA ASP A 161 8.38 -9.21 -13.96
C ASP A 161 8.50 -7.68 -14.05
N SER A 162 7.55 -7.04 -14.70
CA SER A 162 7.40 -5.58 -14.75
C SER A 162 6.80 -4.97 -13.48
N ASP A 163 6.28 -5.79 -12.54
CA ASP A 163 5.83 -5.26 -11.26
C ASP A 163 7.03 -4.72 -10.45
N PRO A 164 6.94 -3.51 -9.89
CA PRO A 164 8.04 -2.88 -9.17
C PRO A 164 8.28 -3.57 -7.83
N LEU A 165 9.55 -3.81 -7.48
CA LEU A 165 9.93 -4.40 -6.19
C LEU A 165 9.60 -3.50 -4.99
N ALA A 166 9.67 -2.18 -5.20
CA ALA A 166 9.33 -1.16 -4.22
C ALA A 166 8.32 -0.19 -4.84
N PRO A 167 7.01 -0.52 -4.84
CA PRO A 167 6.00 0.35 -5.41
C PRO A 167 5.91 1.66 -4.62
N SER A 168 5.94 2.80 -5.31
CA SER A 168 5.77 4.10 -4.67
C SER A 168 4.35 4.28 -4.12
N LEU A 169 4.20 5.20 -3.17
CA LEU A 169 2.89 5.55 -2.62
C LEU A 169 1.90 6.00 -3.72
N PHE A 170 2.38 6.71 -4.73
CA PHE A 170 1.58 7.06 -5.91
C PHE A 170 0.99 5.83 -6.62
N ARG A 171 1.83 4.83 -6.95
CA ARG A 171 1.38 3.60 -7.64
C ARG A 171 0.40 2.80 -6.80
N LEU A 172 0.68 2.71 -5.49
CA LEU A 172 -0.19 2.01 -4.56
C LEU A 172 -1.56 2.69 -4.50
N LEU A 173 -1.62 4.00 -4.27
CA LEU A 173 -2.87 4.76 -4.23
C LEU A 173 -3.66 4.66 -5.53
N SER A 174 -2.97 4.74 -6.68
CA SER A 174 -3.58 4.56 -7.99
C SER A 174 -4.21 3.17 -8.12
N GLY A 175 -3.54 2.11 -7.64
CA GLY A 175 -4.07 0.74 -7.64
C GLY A 175 -5.32 0.54 -6.78
N LEU A 176 -5.58 1.42 -5.81
CA LEU A 176 -6.78 1.42 -4.96
C LEU A 176 -7.92 2.30 -5.53
N ALA A 177 -7.60 3.23 -6.42
CA ALA A 177 -8.52 4.22 -6.95
C ALA A 177 -9.41 3.65 -8.07
N LEU A 178 -10.60 4.21 -8.23
CA LEU A 178 -11.46 3.91 -9.38
C LEU A 178 -10.76 4.34 -10.67
N GLN A 179 -10.68 3.43 -11.65
CA GLN A 179 -10.01 3.66 -12.94
C GLN A 179 -8.52 4.04 -12.83
N GLY A 180 -7.88 3.81 -11.68
CA GLY A 180 -6.50 4.24 -11.47
C GLY A 180 -6.30 5.75 -11.31
N LYS A 181 -7.38 6.54 -11.24
CA LYS A 181 -7.31 8.01 -11.15
C LYS A 181 -7.21 8.47 -9.70
N LEU A 182 -6.15 9.17 -9.34
CA LEU A 182 -5.92 9.64 -7.97
C LEU A 182 -7.02 10.56 -7.43
N ASP A 183 -7.75 11.26 -8.29
CA ASP A 183 -8.90 12.10 -7.89
C ASP A 183 -10.03 11.28 -7.22
N ASN A 184 -10.05 9.95 -7.47
CA ASN A 184 -11.00 9.03 -6.86
C ASN A 184 -10.51 8.44 -5.53
N VAL A 185 -9.31 8.80 -5.07
CA VAL A 185 -8.80 8.40 -3.75
C VAL A 185 -9.46 9.28 -2.69
N PRO A 186 -9.91 8.72 -1.55
CA PRO A 186 -10.44 9.53 -0.46
C PRO A 186 -9.46 10.66 -0.06
N PRO A 187 -9.89 11.94 0.02
CA PRO A 187 -8.98 13.09 0.10
C PRO A 187 -7.97 13.07 1.25
N ARG A 188 -8.28 12.37 2.36
CA ARG A 188 -7.39 12.29 3.53
C ARG A 188 -6.50 11.05 3.53
N LEU A 189 -6.82 10.03 2.74
CA LEU A 189 -6.16 8.72 2.81
C LEU A 189 -4.67 8.81 2.50
N ALA A 190 -4.29 9.57 1.48
CA ALA A 190 -2.90 9.70 1.06
C ALA A 190 -2.02 10.31 2.18
N GLY A 191 -2.48 11.41 2.77
CA GLY A 191 -1.79 12.09 3.87
C GLY A 191 -1.77 11.28 5.16
N GLU A 192 -2.90 10.65 5.54
CA GLU A 192 -2.98 9.79 6.72
C GLU A 192 -2.08 8.56 6.60
N TRP A 193 -1.99 7.97 5.40
CA TRP A 193 -1.12 6.83 5.16
C TRP A 193 0.35 7.23 5.18
N MET A 194 0.73 8.32 4.50
CA MET A 194 2.10 8.85 4.57
C MET A 194 2.50 9.14 6.01
N ARG A 195 1.64 9.82 6.77
CA ARG A 195 1.87 10.09 8.19
C ARG A 195 2.08 8.79 8.99
N ALA A 196 1.22 7.79 8.81
CA ALA A 196 1.34 6.50 9.50
C ALA A 196 2.66 5.78 9.18
N ILE A 197 3.16 5.90 7.94
CA ILE A 197 4.48 5.40 7.55
C ILE A 197 5.56 6.11 8.36
N LEU A 198 5.61 7.44 8.29
CA LEU A 198 6.69 8.24 8.88
C LEU A 198 6.69 8.23 10.42
N GLU A 199 5.51 8.16 11.05
CA GLU A 199 5.36 8.08 12.51
C GLU A 199 5.47 6.66 13.07
N GLY A 200 5.53 5.63 12.21
CA GLY A 200 5.57 4.24 12.68
C GLY A 200 4.21 3.73 13.20
N GLN A 201 3.12 4.47 12.99
CA GLN A 201 1.79 4.18 13.52
C GLN A 201 1.04 3.11 12.73
N PRO A 202 -0.10 2.58 13.25
CA PRO A 202 -0.97 1.71 12.48
C PRO A 202 -1.47 2.39 11.20
N TYR A 203 -1.61 1.63 10.11
CA TYR A 203 -2.24 2.17 8.90
C TYR A 203 -3.73 2.44 9.13
N PRO A 204 -4.28 3.49 8.50
CA PRO A 204 -5.67 3.86 8.71
C PRO A 204 -6.62 2.77 8.20
N ALA A 205 -7.74 2.55 8.89
CA ALA A 205 -8.74 1.54 8.50
C ALA A 205 -9.36 1.84 7.12
N THR A 206 -9.37 3.11 6.71
CA THR A 206 -9.79 3.58 5.39
C THR A 206 -8.92 2.98 4.27
N LEU A 207 -7.64 2.70 4.53
CA LEU A 207 -6.73 2.04 3.57
C LEU A 207 -7.18 0.61 3.27
N LEU A 208 -7.42 -0.17 4.34
CA LEU A 208 -7.93 -1.53 4.23
C LEU A 208 -9.28 -1.54 3.51
N ASN A 209 -10.17 -0.63 3.87
CA ASN A 209 -11.48 -0.51 3.24
C ASN A 209 -11.36 -0.22 1.74
N ALA A 210 -10.50 0.74 1.35
CA ALA A 210 -10.27 1.06 -0.05
C ALA A 210 -9.77 -0.17 -0.84
N ALA A 211 -8.80 -0.91 -0.30
CA ALA A 211 -8.26 -2.10 -0.95
C ALA A 211 -9.30 -3.22 -1.09
N VAL A 212 -10.00 -3.58 -0.01
CA VAL A 212 -11.02 -4.64 -0.02
C VAL A 212 -12.18 -4.29 -0.95
N MET A 213 -12.71 -3.07 -0.85
CA MET A 213 -13.83 -2.65 -1.69
C MET A 213 -13.46 -2.61 -3.16
N ARG A 214 -12.24 -2.19 -3.49
CA ARG A 214 -11.73 -2.20 -4.86
C ARG A 214 -11.57 -3.62 -5.41
N CYS A 215 -11.04 -4.56 -4.62
CA CYS A 215 -10.98 -5.98 -5.00
C CYS A 215 -12.38 -6.54 -5.30
N LYS A 216 -13.40 -6.17 -4.51
CA LYS A 216 -14.77 -6.63 -4.71
C LYS A 216 -15.43 -6.01 -5.93
N ALA A 217 -15.27 -4.70 -6.11
CA ALA A 217 -15.89 -3.95 -7.21
C ALA A 217 -15.39 -4.42 -8.58
N GLU A 218 -14.13 -4.83 -8.68
CA GLU A 218 -13.51 -5.27 -9.94
C GLU A 218 -13.32 -6.78 -10.02
N GLN A 219 -13.79 -7.52 -9.00
CA GLN A 219 -13.57 -8.96 -8.81
C GLN A 219 -12.11 -9.40 -9.04
N GLU A 220 -11.14 -8.52 -8.77
CA GLU A 220 -9.73 -8.76 -9.04
C GLU A 220 -8.83 -8.20 -7.94
N VAL A 221 -7.94 -9.08 -7.45
CA VAL A 221 -6.84 -8.72 -6.55
C VAL A 221 -5.59 -8.52 -7.40
N THR A 222 -5.19 -7.26 -7.57
CA THR A 222 -3.96 -6.89 -8.29
C THR A 222 -2.74 -6.98 -7.38
N TYR A 223 -1.53 -6.93 -7.95
CA TYR A 223 -0.27 -6.88 -7.20
C TYR A 223 -0.26 -5.75 -6.15
N MET A 224 -0.62 -4.53 -6.57
CA MET A 224 -0.70 -3.37 -5.66
C MET A 224 -1.69 -3.59 -4.51
N ARG A 225 -2.87 -4.16 -4.79
CA ARG A 225 -3.88 -4.44 -3.75
C ARG A 225 -3.39 -5.51 -2.78
N ALA A 226 -2.79 -6.58 -3.29
CA ALA A 226 -2.22 -7.64 -2.46
C ALA A 226 -1.10 -7.10 -1.55
N ALA A 227 -0.21 -6.26 -2.09
CA ALA A 227 0.86 -5.60 -1.33
C ALA A 227 0.29 -4.74 -0.19
N VAL A 228 -0.70 -3.88 -0.48
CA VAL A 228 -1.36 -3.04 0.54
C VAL A 228 -2.07 -3.86 1.60
N LEU A 229 -2.81 -4.90 1.20
CA LEU A 229 -3.51 -5.78 2.12
C LEU A 229 -2.54 -6.50 3.05
N LYS A 230 -1.48 -7.11 2.49
CA LYS A 230 -0.42 -7.77 3.28
C LYS A 230 0.21 -6.78 4.26
N ALA A 231 0.56 -5.59 3.78
CA ALA A 231 1.22 -4.59 4.61
C ALA A 231 0.33 -4.13 5.77
N TRP A 232 -0.95 -3.89 5.52
CA TRP A 232 -1.92 -3.54 6.55
C TRP A 232 -2.09 -4.66 7.57
N LEU A 233 -2.29 -5.90 7.10
CA LEU A 233 -2.53 -7.06 7.95
C LEU A 233 -1.33 -7.40 8.84
N ASN A 234 -0.11 -7.37 8.29
CA ASN A 234 1.11 -7.63 9.06
C ASN A 234 1.36 -6.53 10.12
N ARG A 235 1.12 -5.27 9.76
CA ARG A 235 1.29 -4.15 10.68
C ARG A 235 0.27 -4.17 11.82
N ASP A 236 -0.98 -4.50 11.51
CA ASP A 236 -2.05 -4.72 12.50
C ASP A 236 -1.77 -5.95 13.38
N HIS A 237 -1.25 -7.04 12.80
CA HIS A 237 -0.85 -8.24 13.55
C HIS A 237 0.24 -7.94 14.58
N ARG A 238 1.34 -7.29 14.16
CA ARG A 238 2.44 -6.91 15.07
C ARG A 238 1.97 -6.01 16.20
N ARG A 239 1.06 -5.06 15.91
CA ARG A 239 0.48 -4.18 16.94
C ARG A 239 -0.30 -4.97 18.01
N ARG A 240 -1.00 -6.04 17.62
CA ARG A 240 -1.79 -6.86 18.55
C ARG A 240 -0.96 -7.91 19.30
N HIS A 241 0.25 -8.19 18.84
CA HIS A 241 1.13 -9.22 19.40
C HIS A 241 2.52 -8.63 19.70
N THR A 242 2.55 -7.56 20.49
CA THR A 242 3.82 -6.93 20.91
C THR A 242 4.69 -7.86 21.73
N ASP A 243 4.06 -8.80 22.44
CA ASP A 243 4.70 -9.61 23.48
C ASP A 243 5.41 -10.84 22.90
N THR A 244 5.16 -11.20 21.63
CA THR A 244 5.78 -12.38 21.02
C THR A 244 7.20 -12.13 20.54
N GLY A 245 7.69 -10.89 20.59
CA GLY A 245 9.06 -10.51 20.17
C GLY A 245 9.38 -10.81 18.70
N SER A 246 8.45 -11.39 17.95
CA SER A 246 8.68 -11.89 16.61
C SER A 246 8.65 -10.72 15.64
N THR A 247 9.77 -10.51 14.96
CA THR A 247 9.87 -9.62 13.81
C THR A 247 9.30 -10.27 12.54
N ASP A 248 8.84 -11.52 12.61
CA ASP A 248 8.40 -12.28 11.46
C ASP A 248 7.04 -11.78 10.95
N GLN A 249 6.90 -11.84 9.64
CA GLN A 249 5.66 -11.50 8.98
C GLN A 249 4.67 -12.64 9.14
N HIS A 250 3.55 -12.40 9.82
CA HIS A 250 2.44 -13.37 9.96
C HIS A 250 1.93 -13.85 8.59
N PHE A 251 1.85 -12.94 7.62
CA PHE A 251 1.67 -13.27 6.22
C PHE A 251 2.98 -13.09 5.46
N LYS A 252 3.55 -14.21 4.96
CA LYS A 252 4.76 -14.26 4.12
C LYS A 252 4.54 -13.62 2.75
N GLU A 253 5.62 -13.41 1.99
CA GLU A 253 5.57 -12.82 0.65
C GLU A 253 4.93 -13.75 -0.41
N ARG A 254 5.01 -15.06 -0.21
CA ARG A 254 4.50 -16.10 -1.11
C ARG A 254 3.44 -16.94 -0.42
N LEU A 255 2.87 -17.88 -1.17
CA LEU A 255 1.92 -18.84 -0.62
C LEU A 255 2.54 -19.58 0.58
N ASP A 256 1.92 -19.38 1.74
CA ASP A 256 2.16 -20.17 2.94
C ASP A 256 1.04 -21.23 3.08
N VAL A 257 1.40 -22.51 2.94
CA VAL A 257 0.46 -23.63 3.07
C VAL A 257 0.14 -23.94 4.53
N ASP A 258 1.02 -23.54 5.45
CA ASP A 258 0.88 -23.78 6.89
C ASP A 258 0.02 -22.71 7.56
N GLN A 259 -0.30 -21.61 6.86
CA GLN A 259 -1.17 -20.56 7.37
C GLN A 259 -2.58 -21.10 7.68
N THR A 260 -2.97 -21.07 8.95
CA THR A 260 -4.22 -21.66 9.46
C THR A 260 -5.40 -20.69 9.47
N ASP A 261 -5.18 -19.40 9.21
CA ASP A 261 -6.24 -18.39 9.15
C ASP A 261 -7.38 -18.80 8.19
N THR A 262 -8.56 -19.08 8.74
CA THR A 262 -9.75 -19.53 7.99
C THR A 262 -10.05 -18.67 6.76
N PRO A 263 -10.10 -17.33 6.84
CA PRO A 263 -10.39 -16.51 5.66
C PRO A 263 -9.32 -16.62 4.58
N TYR A 264 -8.04 -16.74 4.95
CA TYR A 264 -6.94 -16.91 4.01
C TYR A 264 -7.07 -18.24 3.26
N ARG A 265 -7.37 -19.34 3.97
CA ARG A 265 -7.67 -20.65 3.37
C ARG A 265 -8.88 -20.63 2.45
N LEU A 266 -9.95 -19.92 2.81
CA LEU A 266 -11.11 -19.73 1.92
C LEU A 266 -10.74 -18.97 0.65
N GLY A 267 -9.85 -17.98 0.74
CA GLY A 267 -9.26 -17.33 -0.43
C GLY A 267 -8.51 -18.30 -1.33
N ARG A 268 -7.65 -19.14 -0.74
CA ARG A 268 -6.93 -20.21 -1.45
C ARG A 268 -7.91 -21.17 -2.13
N LEU A 269 -8.92 -21.66 -1.41
CA LEU A 269 -9.95 -22.54 -1.94
C LEU A 269 -10.66 -21.92 -3.14
N PHE A 270 -11.03 -20.64 -3.05
CA PHE A 270 -11.67 -19.94 -4.15
C PHE A 270 -10.78 -19.89 -5.41
N ALA A 271 -9.48 -19.62 -5.25
CA ALA A 271 -8.52 -19.66 -6.35
C ALA A 271 -8.39 -21.07 -6.97
N VAL A 272 -8.36 -22.11 -6.14
CA VAL A 272 -8.32 -23.52 -6.60
C VAL A 272 -9.56 -23.85 -7.43
N LEU A 273 -10.75 -23.47 -6.94
CA LEU A 273 -12.02 -23.73 -7.63
C LEU A 273 -12.11 -22.95 -8.96
N GLU A 274 -11.60 -21.72 -9.00
CA GLU A 274 -11.52 -20.95 -10.25
C GLU A 274 -10.58 -21.62 -11.25
N GLN A 275 -9.43 -22.12 -10.78
CA GLN A 275 -8.45 -22.79 -11.63
C GLN A 275 -8.99 -24.11 -12.21
N ILE A 276 -9.71 -24.90 -11.41
CA ILE A 276 -10.42 -26.09 -11.88
C ILE A 276 -11.39 -25.74 -13.01
N GLN A 277 -12.20 -24.69 -12.83
CA GLN A 277 -13.14 -24.24 -13.87
C GLN A 277 -12.41 -23.81 -15.14
N ARG A 278 -11.34 -23.02 -15.03
CA ARG A 278 -10.56 -22.53 -16.19
C ARG A 278 -9.94 -23.68 -16.99
N GLN A 279 -9.42 -24.71 -16.32
CA GLN A 279 -8.85 -25.88 -17.00
C GLN A 279 -9.92 -26.78 -17.63
N ALA A 280 -11.08 -26.92 -16.97
CA ALA A 280 -12.19 -27.74 -17.47
C ALA A 280 -12.94 -27.08 -18.64
N MET A 281 -12.81 -25.77 -18.79
CA MET A 281 -13.50 -24.96 -19.80
C MET A 281 -12.54 -23.92 -20.40
N PRO A 282 -11.62 -24.34 -21.29
CA PRO A 282 -10.74 -23.42 -22.00
C PRO A 282 -11.55 -22.37 -22.79
N GLY A 283 -11.14 -21.10 -22.74
CA GLY A 283 -11.81 -20.01 -23.47
C GLY A 283 -13.09 -19.49 -22.81
N ILE A 284 -13.38 -19.83 -21.55
CA ILE A 284 -14.55 -19.30 -20.83
C ILE A 284 -14.45 -17.78 -20.63
N ASN A 285 -15.53 -17.05 -20.98
CA ASN A 285 -15.57 -15.58 -20.90
C ASN A 285 -15.78 -15.03 -19.48
N ALA A 286 -16.40 -15.80 -18.59
CA ALA A 286 -16.66 -15.41 -17.21
C ALA A 286 -16.53 -16.62 -16.28
N THR A 287 -15.76 -16.47 -15.21
CA THR A 287 -15.51 -17.52 -14.23
C THR A 287 -16.37 -17.32 -12.97
N ILE A 288 -16.25 -18.24 -12.02
CA ILE A 288 -16.84 -18.09 -10.70
C ILE A 288 -16.33 -16.84 -9.98
N ARG A 289 -15.15 -16.33 -10.33
CA ARG A 289 -14.60 -15.07 -9.80
C ARG A 289 -15.53 -13.91 -10.13
N ASP A 290 -15.90 -13.76 -11.39
CA ASP A 290 -16.70 -12.62 -11.86
C ASP A 290 -18.11 -12.65 -11.23
N ARG A 291 -18.63 -13.85 -10.95
CA ARG A 291 -20.00 -14.01 -10.39
C ARG A 291 -20.05 -14.03 -8.88
N TYR A 292 -19.06 -14.62 -8.21
CA TYR A 292 -19.14 -15.00 -6.81
C TYR A 292 -18.07 -14.39 -5.92
N TYR A 293 -17.05 -13.70 -6.45
CA TYR A 293 -15.96 -13.18 -5.61
C TYR A 293 -16.46 -12.30 -4.45
N SER A 294 -17.37 -11.36 -4.75
CA SER A 294 -17.93 -10.46 -3.72
C SER A 294 -18.66 -11.23 -2.63
N ALA A 295 -19.53 -12.18 -3.01
CA ALA A 295 -20.30 -12.97 -2.06
C ALA A 295 -19.43 -14.00 -1.30
N ALA A 296 -18.44 -14.62 -1.96
CA ALA A 296 -17.51 -15.56 -1.34
C ALA A 296 -16.59 -14.86 -0.33
N SER A 297 -16.17 -13.63 -0.61
CA SER A 297 -15.36 -12.84 0.32
C SER A 297 -16.17 -12.26 1.48
N THR A 298 -17.48 -12.03 1.35
CA THR A 298 -18.30 -11.48 2.45
C THR A 298 -19.06 -12.53 3.26
N THR A 299 -19.66 -13.50 2.59
CA THR A 299 -20.59 -14.49 3.16
C THR A 299 -20.25 -15.91 2.65
N PRO A 300 -19.12 -16.49 3.08
CA PRO A 300 -18.61 -17.76 2.54
C PRO A 300 -19.63 -18.90 2.53
N VAL A 301 -20.36 -19.09 3.63
CA VAL A 301 -21.33 -20.21 3.78
C VAL A 301 -22.39 -20.25 2.68
N ALA A 302 -22.81 -19.09 2.17
CA ALA A 302 -23.86 -18.99 1.15
C ALA A 302 -23.38 -19.42 -0.24
N VAL A 303 -22.07 -19.45 -0.47
CA VAL A 303 -21.49 -19.57 -1.82
C VAL A 303 -20.66 -20.84 -1.96
N PHE A 304 -19.82 -21.18 -0.97
CA PHE A 304 -18.87 -22.29 -1.10
C PHE A 304 -19.56 -23.65 -1.26
N THR A 305 -20.73 -23.86 -0.66
CA THR A 305 -21.54 -25.08 -0.87
C THR A 305 -21.90 -25.27 -2.35
N THR A 306 -22.31 -24.19 -3.02
CA THR A 306 -22.61 -24.19 -4.45
C THR A 306 -21.34 -24.40 -5.29
N LEU A 307 -20.25 -23.70 -4.97
CA LEU A 307 -18.99 -23.82 -5.71
C LEU A 307 -18.38 -25.23 -5.61
N LEU A 308 -18.43 -25.85 -4.43
CA LEU A 308 -17.94 -27.21 -4.22
C LEU A 308 -18.75 -28.23 -5.02
N ARG A 309 -20.06 -28.04 -5.17
CA ARG A 309 -20.89 -28.88 -6.05
C ARG A 309 -20.53 -28.69 -7.52
N LEU A 310 -20.31 -27.44 -7.97
CA LEU A 310 -19.90 -27.14 -9.34
C LEU A 310 -18.54 -27.75 -9.68
N LYS A 311 -17.61 -27.79 -8.72
CA LYS A 311 -16.29 -28.40 -8.90
C LYS A 311 -16.40 -29.83 -9.46
N ASN A 312 -17.34 -30.63 -8.97
CA ASN A 312 -17.45 -32.04 -9.35
C ASN A 312 -17.80 -32.21 -10.83
N ALA A 313 -18.59 -31.30 -11.39
CA ALA A 313 -18.88 -31.30 -12.83
C ALA A 313 -17.67 -30.87 -13.67
N HIS A 314 -16.84 -29.97 -13.15
CA HIS A 314 -15.61 -29.52 -13.80
C HIS A 314 -14.50 -30.59 -13.75
N LEU A 315 -14.29 -31.24 -12.61
CA LEU A 315 -13.29 -32.30 -12.44
C LEU A 315 -13.51 -33.45 -13.41
N LYS A 316 -14.77 -33.84 -13.69
CA LYS A 316 -15.10 -34.87 -14.70
C LYS A 316 -14.60 -34.56 -16.12
N LYS A 317 -14.24 -33.30 -16.42
CA LYS A 317 -13.73 -32.87 -17.72
C LYS A 317 -12.20 -32.79 -17.76
N LEU A 318 -11.52 -33.05 -16.65
CA LEU A 318 -10.06 -33.02 -16.54
C LEU A 318 -9.49 -34.43 -16.68
N SER A 319 -8.17 -34.53 -16.87
CA SER A 319 -7.49 -35.83 -16.80
C SER A 319 -7.53 -36.40 -15.39
N GLU A 320 -7.34 -37.72 -15.26
CA GLU A 320 -7.32 -38.39 -13.96
C GLU A 320 -6.22 -37.82 -13.05
N GLY A 321 -5.02 -37.59 -13.59
CA GLY A 321 -3.91 -36.98 -12.85
C GLY A 321 -4.22 -35.58 -12.33
N GLN A 322 -4.83 -34.73 -13.18
CA GLN A 322 -5.28 -33.39 -12.75
C GLN A 322 -6.37 -33.47 -11.68
N THR A 323 -7.31 -34.39 -11.83
CA THR A 323 -8.40 -34.60 -10.86
C THR A 323 -7.84 -34.98 -9.49
N VAL A 324 -6.97 -35.99 -9.43
CA VAL A 324 -6.33 -36.43 -8.18
C VAL A 324 -5.53 -35.31 -7.53
N TRP A 325 -4.78 -34.54 -8.33
CA TRP A 325 -4.00 -33.41 -7.82
C TRP A 325 -4.88 -32.32 -7.21
N PHE A 326 -5.94 -31.90 -7.91
CA PHE A 326 -6.86 -30.89 -7.40
C PHE A 326 -7.63 -31.35 -6.17
N GLU A 327 -8.07 -32.61 -6.12
CA GLU A 327 -8.74 -33.14 -4.93
C GLU A 327 -7.82 -33.18 -3.71
N ARG A 328 -6.55 -33.57 -3.89
CA ARG A 328 -5.54 -33.47 -2.82
C ARG A 328 -5.34 -32.04 -2.35
N LEU A 329 -5.24 -31.08 -3.27
CA LEU A 329 -5.07 -29.67 -2.93
C LEU A 329 -6.29 -29.10 -2.19
N ILE A 330 -7.50 -29.46 -2.62
CA ILE A 330 -8.73 -29.08 -1.90
C ILE A 330 -8.76 -29.70 -0.50
N GLY A 331 -8.39 -30.98 -0.39
CA GLY A 331 -8.27 -31.68 0.89
C GLY A 331 -7.31 -30.99 1.85
N GLU A 332 -6.12 -30.60 1.37
CA GLU A 332 -5.14 -29.83 2.17
C GLU A 332 -5.70 -28.49 2.64
N VAL A 333 -6.31 -27.72 1.74
CA VAL A 333 -6.86 -26.41 2.08
C VAL A 333 -7.99 -26.54 3.12
N LEU A 334 -8.85 -27.54 2.97
CA LEU A 334 -10.01 -27.80 3.83
C LEU A 334 -9.67 -28.51 5.15
N ALA A 335 -8.56 -29.26 5.24
CA ALA A 335 -8.29 -30.11 6.41
C ALA A 335 -8.32 -29.35 7.76
N PRO A 336 -7.77 -28.12 7.88
CA PRO A 336 -7.86 -27.37 9.15
C PRO A 336 -9.14 -26.55 9.31
N LEU A 337 -10.02 -26.53 8.29
CA LEU A 337 -11.26 -25.75 8.32
C LEU A 337 -12.36 -26.54 9.06
N GLN A 338 -12.84 -25.98 10.17
CA GLN A 338 -13.91 -26.59 10.96
C GLN A 338 -15.31 -26.34 10.38
N ASP A 339 -15.57 -25.11 9.91
CA ASP A 339 -16.86 -24.71 9.32
C ASP A 339 -16.70 -23.50 8.39
N PHE A 340 -17.69 -23.26 7.52
CA PHE A 340 -17.77 -22.05 6.70
C PHE A 340 -18.39 -20.90 7.51
N PRO A 341 -17.66 -19.79 7.72
CA PRO A 341 -18.18 -18.66 8.45
C PRO A 341 -19.35 -17.99 7.72
N ARG A 342 -20.34 -17.52 8.49
CA ARG A 342 -21.53 -16.85 7.96
C ARG A 342 -21.19 -15.51 7.31
N GLN A 343 -20.28 -14.76 7.93
CA GLN A 343 -19.84 -13.45 7.47
C GLN A 343 -18.36 -13.26 7.80
N LEU A 344 -17.66 -12.50 6.94
CA LEU A 344 -16.29 -12.07 7.17
C LEU A 344 -16.23 -10.56 7.47
N THR A 345 -15.57 -10.19 8.56
CA THR A 345 -15.22 -8.81 8.89
C THR A 345 -14.24 -8.22 7.86
N LEU A 346 -14.08 -6.89 7.84
CA LEU A 346 -13.21 -6.24 6.86
C LEU A 346 -11.75 -6.77 6.87
N PRO A 347 -11.07 -6.98 8.02
CA PRO A 347 -9.75 -7.61 8.03
C PRO A 347 -9.77 -9.06 7.50
N GLN A 348 -10.82 -9.82 7.80
CA GLN A 348 -10.96 -11.18 7.30
C GLN A 348 -11.19 -11.21 5.77
N GLN A 349 -11.93 -10.24 5.22
CA GLN A 349 -12.04 -10.04 3.76
C GLN A 349 -10.67 -9.74 3.13
N GLY A 350 -9.83 -8.93 3.80
CA GLY A 350 -8.45 -8.69 3.39
C GLY A 350 -7.60 -9.97 3.36
N ARG A 351 -7.70 -10.81 4.40
CA ARG A 351 -7.02 -12.11 4.47
C ARG A 351 -7.47 -13.05 3.36
N PHE A 352 -8.77 -13.08 3.06
CA PHE A 352 -9.34 -13.83 1.93
C PHE A 352 -8.73 -13.38 0.60
N ALA A 353 -8.70 -12.06 0.34
CA ALA A 353 -8.13 -11.52 -0.88
C ALA A 353 -6.63 -11.84 -1.03
N LEU A 354 -5.87 -11.79 0.08
CA LEU A 354 -4.45 -12.15 0.09
C LEU A 354 -4.23 -13.64 -0.19
N GLY A 355 -4.99 -14.54 0.45
CA GLY A 355 -4.89 -15.99 0.20
C GLY A 355 -5.28 -16.37 -1.22
N TYR A 356 -6.31 -15.73 -1.77
CA TYR A 356 -6.69 -15.86 -3.18
C TYR A 356 -5.54 -15.44 -4.10
N TYR A 357 -4.93 -14.29 -3.85
CA TYR A 357 -3.82 -13.79 -4.66
C TYR A 357 -2.61 -14.73 -4.61
N HIS A 358 -2.15 -15.13 -3.41
CA HIS A 358 -1.01 -16.04 -3.26
C HIS A 358 -1.22 -17.38 -3.96
N GLN A 359 -2.38 -18.02 -3.78
CA GLN A 359 -2.68 -19.30 -4.41
C GLN A 359 -2.76 -19.17 -5.93
N ARG A 360 -3.29 -18.05 -6.43
CA ARG A 360 -3.35 -17.78 -7.87
C ARG A 360 -1.95 -17.61 -8.47
N GLN A 361 -1.04 -16.88 -7.80
CA GLN A 361 0.34 -16.73 -8.30
C GLN A 361 1.11 -18.05 -8.27
N ASP A 362 0.91 -18.90 -7.24
CA ASP A 362 1.52 -20.24 -7.17
C ASP A 362 1.20 -21.10 -8.41
N PHE A 363 -0.02 -21.01 -8.95
CA PHE A 363 -0.39 -21.71 -10.18
C PHE A 363 0.30 -21.19 -11.44
N PHE A 364 0.74 -19.94 -11.47
CA PHE A 364 1.47 -19.38 -12.61
C PHE A 364 2.96 -19.72 -12.51
N THR A 365 3.59 -19.55 -11.35
CA THR A 365 5.02 -19.83 -11.18
C THR A 365 5.37 -21.31 -11.45
N ARG A 366 4.47 -22.24 -11.11
CA ARG A 366 4.63 -23.67 -11.42
C ARG A 366 4.62 -23.99 -12.92
N LYS A 367 3.92 -23.20 -13.74
CA LYS A 367 3.91 -23.40 -15.20
C LYS A 367 5.23 -22.98 -15.84
N ASP A 368 5.84 -21.91 -15.33
CA ASP A 368 7.12 -21.43 -15.85
C ASP A 368 8.26 -22.41 -15.54
N SER A 369 8.21 -23.11 -14.39
CA SER A 369 9.17 -24.17 -14.05
C SER A 369 9.02 -25.45 -14.87
N ASP A 370 7.83 -25.73 -15.41
CA ASP A 370 7.54 -26.93 -16.21
C ASP A 370 7.76 -26.73 -17.72
N THR A 371 8.22 -25.55 -18.16
CA THR A 371 8.56 -25.28 -19.57
C THR A 371 10.04 -25.61 -19.81
N PRO A 372 10.40 -26.67 -20.57
CA PRO A 372 11.80 -26.93 -20.89
C PRO A 372 12.31 -25.81 -21.79
N THR A 373 13.42 -25.19 -21.39
CA THR A 373 14.19 -24.26 -22.20
C THR A 373 14.73 -25.03 -23.41
N ASN A 374 14.00 -25.00 -24.53
CA ASN A 374 14.55 -25.38 -25.83
C ASN A 374 15.60 -24.34 -26.22
N ASN A 375 16.83 -24.54 -25.76
CA ASN A 375 18.00 -23.96 -26.38
C ASN A 375 18.17 -24.61 -27.76
N THR A 376 17.56 -24.01 -28.77
CA THR A 376 18.00 -24.23 -30.15
C THR A 376 19.37 -23.55 -30.28
N GLN A 377 20.43 -24.35 -30.16
CA GLN A 377 21.71 -24.02 -30.76
C GLN A 377 21.52 -24.14 -32.28
N GLU A 378 21.53 -23.02 -32.99
CA GLU A 378 21.81 -23.03 -34.42
C GLU A 378 23.30 -22.75 -34.60
N GLU A 379 23.94 -23.70 -35.29
CA GLU A 379 25.33 -23.70 -35.77
C GLU A 379 25.57 -22.64 -36.86
#